data_AF-A0A2M7U0Z6-F1
#
_entry.id   AF-A0A2M7U0Z6-F1
#
_cell.length_a   1.000
_cell.length_b   1.000
_cell.length_c   1.000
_cell.angle_alpha   90.00
_cell.angle_beta   90.00
_cell.angle_gamma   90.00
#
_symmetry.space_group_name_H-M   'P 1'
#
loop_
_entity.id
_entity.type
_entity.pdbx_description
1 polymer ?
#
loop_
_entity_poly.entity_id
_entity_poly.type
_entity_poly.pdbx_seq_one_letter_code
_entity_poly.pdbx_strand_id
1 'polypeptide(L)' 'MAKGDKRKIIGLISEETGERIYYTTKNTMNTPDKLALRKYSPRLRKHIIFTETKKNLGRNEAPKR' A
#
# COMPACT_ATOMS: atom_id res chain seq x y z
N MET A 1 -2.31 25.10 -15.26
CA MET A 1 -2.85 23.72 -15.20
C MET A 1 -2.64 23.16 -13.80
N ALA A 2 -3.66 22.58 -13.16
CA ALA A 2 -3.51 21.92 -11.87
C ALA A 2 -2.51 20.76 -12.01
N LYS A 3 -1.44 20.78 -11.21
CA LYS A 3 -0.42 19.74 -11.18
C LYS A 3 -1.09 18.49 -10.61
N GLY A 4 -1.57 17.61 -11.50
CA GLY A 4 -2.26 16.38 -11.11
C GLY A 4 -1.44 15.64 -10.05
N ASP A 5 -2.09 15.25 -8.95
CA ASP A 5 -1.41 14.69 -7.80
C ASP A 5 -0.75 13.36 -8.21
N LYS A 6 0.57 13.42 -8.45
CA LYS A 6 1.35 12.31 -8.97
C LYS A 6 1.49 11.22 -7.92
N ARG A 7 1.34 11.56 -6.64
CA ARG A 7 1.45 10.61 -5.52
C ARG A 7 0.05 10.18 -5.11
N LYS A 8 -0.22 8.88 -5.22
CA LYS A 8 -1.47 8.27 -4.79
C LYS A 8 -1.25 7.41 -3.56
N ILE A 9 -2.17 7.47 -2.61
CA ILE A 9 -2.21 6.54 -1.49
C ILE A 9 -2.66 5.19 -2.03
N ILE A 10 -1.90 4.15 -1.68
CA ILE A 10 -2.18 2.75 -2.02
C ILE A 10 -2.22 1.92 -0.74
N GLY A 11 -3.05 0.87 -0.76
CA GLY A 11 -3.05 -0.16 0.28
C GLY A 11 -2.11 -1.30 -0.09
N LEU A 12 -1.53 -1.95 0.92
CA LEU A 12 -0.74 -3.16 0.76
C LEU A 12 -1.46 -4.34 1.42
N ILE A 13 -1.53 -5.47 0.70
CA ILE A 13 -2.13 -6.73 1.15
C ILE A 13 -1.06 -7.82 1.23
N SER A 14 -1.13 -8.68 2.24
CA SER A 14 -0.37 -9.92 2.26
C SER A 14 -1.12 -11.02 1.48
N GLU A 15 -0.45 -11.71 0.58
CA GLU A 15 -1.02 -12.88 -0.12
C GLU A 15 -1.14 -14.10 0.80
N GLU A 16 -0.19 -14.28 1.73
CA GLU A 16 -0.20 -15.38 2.71
C GLU A 16 -1.36 -15.28 3.72
N THR A 17 -1.66 -14.06 4.19
CA THR A 17 -2.60 -13.87 5.33
C THR A 17 -3.87 -13.10 4.98
N GLY A 18 -3.91 -12.47 3.81
CA GLY A 18 -4.99 -11.55 3.41
C GLY A 18 -5.01 -10.21 4.15
N GLU A 19 -4.01 -9.95 5.01
CA GLU A 19 -3.95 -8.76 5.85
C GLU A 19 -3.74 -7.48 5.05
N ARG A 20 -4.53 -6.43 5.34
CA ARG A 20 -4.43 -5.10 4.75
C ARG A 20 -4.18 -4.04 5.81
N ILE A 21 -2.95 -4.06 6.33
CA ILE A 21 -2.58 -3.25 7.51
C ILE A 21 -1.88 -1.95 7.08
N TYR A 22 -1.20 -1.96 5.93
CA TYR A 22 -0.30 -0.89 5.54
C TYR A 22 -0.86 -0.04 4.40
N TYR A 23 -0.62 1.26 4.52
CA TYR A 23 -0.86 2.24 3.48
C TYR A 23 0.43 3.00 3.20
N THR A 24 0.67 3.27 1.92
CA THR A 24 1.85 4.01 1.47
C THR A 24 1.48 4.91 0.31
N THR A 25 2.21 5.99 0.09
CA THR A 25 2.06 6.80 -1.12
C THR A 25 3.02 6.31 -2.20
N LYS A 26 2.55 6.10 -3.43
CA LYS A 26 3.41 5.83 -4.58
C LYS A 26 3.26 6.90 -5.66
N ASN A 27 4.36 7.18 -6.38
CA ASN A 27 4.30 8.04 -7.55
C ASN A 27 3.98 7.20 -8.79
N THR A 28 2.77 7.33 -9.32
CA THR A 28 2.32 6.47 -10.44
C THR A 28 3.06 6.72 -11.76
N MET A 29 3.77 7.85 -11.89
CA MET A 29 4.59 8.14 -13.08
C MET A 29 5.95 7.45 -13.05
N ASN A 30 6.61 7.47 -11.88
CA ASN A 30 7.98 6.94 -11.76
C ASN A 30 7.98 5.44 -11.46
N THR A 31 6.93 4.94 -10.80
CA THR A 31 6.77 3.53 -10.45
C THR A 31 5.41 3.05 -10.97
N PRO A 32 5.32 2.69 -12.26
CA PRO A 32 4.08 2.21 -12.86
C PRO A 32 3.67 0.83 -12.33
N ASP A 33 4.65 -0.02 -12.01
CA ASP A 33 4.43 -1.37 -11.53
C ASP A 33 3.80 -1.43 -10.13
N LYS A 34 3.29 -2.61 -9.78
CA LYS A 34 2.76 -2.88 -8.44
C LYS A 34 3.90 -2.92 -7.44
N LEU A 35 3.74 -2.23 -6.31
CA LEU A 35 4.71 -2.31 -5.23
C LEU A 35 4.61 -3.65 -4.48
N ALA A 36 5.78 -4.23 -4.19
CA ALA A 36 5.95 -5.36 -3.29
C ALA A 36 6.95 -4.95 -2.20
N LEU A 37 6.49 -4.90 -0.95
CA LEU A 37 7.30 -4.44 0.18
C LEU A 37 7.31 -5.50 1.27
N ARG A 38 8.50 -5.76 1.83
CA ARG A 38 8.65 -6.67 2.96
C ARG A 38 8.30 -5.91 4.26
N LYS A 39 7.22 -6.33 4.93
CA LYS A 39 6.68 -5.72 6.16
C LYS A 39 6.33 -6.78 7.19
N TYR A 40 6.23 -6.38 8.44
CA TYR A 40 5.89 -7.27 9.54
C TYR A 40 4.41 -7.67 9.48
N SER A 41 4.10 -8.97 9.59
CA SER A 41 2.74 -9.43 9.85
C SER A 41 2.60 -9.77 11.33
N PRO A 42 1.69 -9.12 12.08
CA PRO A 42 1.48 -9.42 13.49
C PRO A 42 0.86 -10.81 13.73
N ARG A 43 0.11 -11.35 12.75
CA ARG A 43 -0.51 -12.68 12.86
C ARG A 43 0.50 -13.81 12.69
N LEU A 44 1.42 -13.69 11.72
CA LEU A 44 2.49 -14.68 11.53
C LEU A 44 3.75 -14.39 12.35
N ARG A 45 3.82 -13.21 12.98
CA ARG A 45 4.96 -12.73 13.77
C ARG A 45 6.29 -12.75 13.02
N LYS A 46 6.25 -12.57 11.69
CA LYS A 46 7.41 -12.53 10.80
C LYS A 46 7.25 -11.44 9.75
N HIS A 47 8.36 -11.07 9.11
CA HIS A 47 8.33 -10.18 7.95
C HIS A 47 7.99 -10.98 6.70
N ILE A 48 6.94 -10.57 6.01
CA ILE A 48 6.45 -11.18 4.76
C ILE A 48 6.32 -10.11 3.68
N ILE A 49 6.09 -10.56 2.45
CA ILE A 49 5.86 -9.66 1.32
C ILE A 49 4.40 -9.22 1.33
N PHE A 50 4.19 -7.90 1.26
CA PHE A 50 2.90 -7.29 1.00
C PHE A 50 2.91 -6.66 -0.39
N THR A 51 1.89 -6.96 -1.19
CA THR A 51 1.70 -6.47 -2.54
C THR A 51 0.64 -5.38 -2.60
N GLU A 52 0.74 -4.49 -3.57
CA GLU A 52 -0.25 -3.43 -3.78
C GLU A 52 -1.64 -3.98 -4.11
N THR A 53 -2.65 -3.49 -3.39
CA THR A 53 -4.05 -3.80 -3.64
C THR A 53 -4.85 -2.59 -4.11
N LYS A 54 -5.73 -2.82 -5.09
CA LYS A 54 -6.71 -1.83 -5.57
C LYS A 54 -7.91 -1.70 -4.63
N LYS A 55 -8.14 -2.68 -3.74
CA LYS A 55 -9.28 -2.66 -2.82
C LYS A 55 -9.01 -1.68 -1.67
N ASN A 56 -9.48 -0.45 -1.84
CA ASN A 56 -9.49 0.57 -0.80
C ASN A 56 -10.48 0.15 0.29
N LEU A 57 -10.02 0.07 1.55
CA LEU A 57 -10.84 -0.30 2.73
C LEU A 57 -11.77 0.85 3.19
N GLY A 58 -12.23 1.71 2.28
CA GLY A 58 -13.02 2.90 2.63
C GLY A 58 -12.26 3.99 3.41
N ARG A 59 -10.98 3.75 3.76
CA ARG A 59 -10.06 4.72 4.34
C ARG A 59 -9.29 5.37 3.20
N ASN A 60 -9.87 6.43 2.63
CA ASN A 60 -9.22 7.23 1.58
C ASN A 60 -8.13 8.16 2.15
N GLU A 61 -7.95 8.20 3.47
CA GLU A 61 -6.93 8.98 4.13
C GLU A 61 -5.97 8.04 4.87
N ALA A 62 -4.69 8.06 4.47
CA ALA A 62 -3.63 7.57 5.33
C ALA A 62 -3.59 8.48 6.57
N PRO A 63 -3.38 7.95 7.79
CA PRO A 63 -3.26 8.79 8.97
C PRO A 63 -2.19 9.85 8.69
N LYS A 64 -2.59 11.13 8.71
CA LYS A 64 -1.66 12.26 8.62
C LYS A 64 -0.75 12.13 9.83
N ARG A 65 0.53 11.88 9.54
CA ARG A 65 1.58 11.79 10.56
C ARG A 65 1.91 13.17 11.10
#